data_AF-A0A4D6HJ06-F1
#
_entry.id   AF-A0A4D6HJ06-F1
#
_cell.length_a   1.000
_cell.length_b   1.000
_cell.length_c   1.000
_cell.angle_alpha   90.00
_cell.angle_beta   90.00
_cell.angle_gamma   90.00
#
_symmetry.space_group_name_H-M   'P 1'
#
loop_
_entity.id
_entity.type
_entity.pdbx_description
1 polymer ?
#
loop_
_entity_poly.entity_id
_entity_poly.type
_entity_poly.pdbx_seq_one_letter_code
_entity_poly.pdbx_strand_id
1 'polypeptide(L)'
;MSWLRSLREGVTDDALRVAILVGLVSIPFTLALSWGQVSSGNGVVIGGSIAGTPLLLAGLLVGYHYYDRPTASRRAGFWTGLVGSSATAFIFTANTLASIGTLSLWLSIVAVAVMPVALVLGVGFTVLVSMASAVFAGWVRTRVDSEHRVPETADAVERRGHSRWWLVIALYALATPLVLYYALGVRPDSGLEVGLMVAGLFVLVPLSVVSLVGLFIDATAPRKHATDWFPSVWLYVGGPIGIAVVVYLLGIVRGVSYPPEYASYSFFGALWLLSVVYLVNRTRHLGG
;
A
#
# COMPACT_ATOMS: atom_id res chain seq x y z
N MET A 1 7.73 2.06 27.82
CA MET A 1 7.24 0.84 28.52
C MET A 1 5.78 0.46 28.22
N SER A 2 4.95 1.32 27.60
CA SER A 2 3.56 1.01 27.23
C SER A 2 3.41 0.00 26.07
N TRP A 3 4.33 0.03 25.10
CA TRP A 3 4.27 -0.82 23.90
C TRP A 3 4.43 -2.32 24.20
N LEU A 4 5.37 -2.68 25.09
CA LEU A 4 5.56 -4.06 25.54
C LEU A 4 4.34 -4.61 26.30
N ARG A 5 3.62 -3.76 27.05
CA ARG A 5 2.35 -4.15 27.66
C ARG A 5 1.28 -4.38 26.60
N SER A 6 1.17 -3.52 25.60
CA SER A 6 0.19 -3.67 24.52
C SER A 6 0.42 -4.93 23.68
N LEU A 7 1.68 -5.28 23.38
CA LEU A 7 2.03 -6.55 22.75
C LEU A 7 1.70 -7.74 23.64
N ARG A 8 2.04 -7.68 24.93
CA ARG A 8 1.74 -8.75 25.89
C ARG A 8 0.24 -8.96 26.05
N GLU A 9 -0.52 -7.89 26.20
CA GLU A 9 -1.99 -7.91 26.27
C GLU A 9 -2.61 -8.47 24.99
N GLY A 10 -2.09 -8.07 23.82
CA GLY A 10 -2.52 -8.62 22.52
C GLY A 10 -2.15 -10.09 22.30
N VAL A 11 -1.10 -10.61 22.95
CA VAL A 11 -0.74 -12.04 22.93
C VAL A 11 -1.60 -12.86 23.89
N THR A 12 -2.02 -12.29 25.01
CA THR A 12 -2.98 -12.93 25.94
C THR A 12 -4.42 -12.87 25.47
N ASP A 13 -4.77 -11.93 24.59
CA ASP A 13 -6.08 -11.87 23.96
C ASP A 13 -6.13 -12.89 22.82
N ASP A 14 -6.82 -14.01 23.04
CA ASP A 14 -6.92 -15.13 22.09
C ASP A 14 -7.44 -14.68 20.71
N ALA A 15 -8.16 -13.56 20.70
CA ALA A 15 -8.67 -12.91 19.51
C ALA A 15 -7.60 -12.27 18.61
N LEU A 16 -6.38 -11.98 19.07
CA LEU A 16 -5.33 -11.30 18.28
C LEU A 16 -4.05 -12.13 18.09
N ARG A 17 -3.95 -13.25 18.80
CA ARG A 17 -2.78 -14.14 18.75
C ARG A 17 -2.45 -14.65 17.35
N VAL A 18 -3.46 -15.03 16.56
CA VAL A 18 -3.27 -15.50 15.18
C VAL A 18 -2.69 -14.39 14.29
N ALA A 19 -3.19 -13.17 14.43
CA ALA A 19 -2.72 -12.02 13.65
C ALA A 19 -1.24 -11.69 13.92
N ILE A 20 -0.82 -11.75 15.20
CA ILE A 20 0.57 -11.53 15.62
C ILE A 20 1.48 -12.66 15.10
N LEU A 21 1.05 -13.93 15.23
CA LEU A 21 1.82 -15.07 14.75
C LEU A 21 2.01 -15.04 13.22
N VAL A 22 0.96 -14.71 12.47
CA VAL A 22 1.07 -14.57 11.01
C VAL A 22 2.02 -13.43 10.64
N GLY A 23 1.99 -12.32 11.37
CA GLY A 23 2.97 -11.23 11.23
C GLY A 23 4.40 -11.69 11.49
N LEU A 24 4.64 -12.43 12.59
CA LEU A 24 5.95 -13.00 12.93
C LEU A 24 6.47 -13.97 11.87
N VAL A 25 5.60 -14.87 11.38
CA VAL A 25 5.96 -15.84 10.34
C VAL A 25 6.37 -15.14 9.04
N SER A 26 5.82 -13.96 8.73
CA SER A 26 6.19 -13.21 7.52
C SER A 26 7.62 -12.64 7.56
N ILE A 27 8.22 -12.48 8.75
CA ILE A 27 9.55 -11.89 8.95
C ILE A 27 10.66 -12.70 8.24
N PRO A 28 10.87 -14.00 8.53
CA PRO A 28 11.96 -14.76 7.91
C PRO A 28 11.84 -14.82 6.38
N PHE A 29 10.62 -14.90 5.83
CA PHE A 29 10.43 -14.86 4.37
C PHE A 29 10.77 -13.49 3.77
N THR A 30 10.37 -12.41 4.44
CA THR A 30 10.70 -11.04 3.99
C THR A 30 12.21 -10.82 4.00
N LEU A 31 12.88 -11.29 5.05
CA LEU A 31 14.34 -11.23 5.15
C LEU A 31 15.02 -12.05 4.04
N ALA A 32 14.63 -13.32 3.85
CA ALA A 32 15.22 -14.20 2.85
C ALA A 32 15.07 -13.65 1.42
N LEU A 33 13.87 -13.14 1.08
CA LEU A 33 13.60 -12.59 -0.25
C LEU A 33 14.27 -11.23 -0.49
N SER A 34 14.51 -10.44 0.56
CA SER A 34 15.13 -9.13 0.44
C SER A 34 16.66 -9.17 0.57
N TRP A 35 17.22 -10.27 1.09
CA TRP A 35 18.67 -10.38 1.36
C TRP A 35 19.54 -10.24 0.11
N GLY A 36 19.10 -10.78 -1.03
CA GLY A 36 19.84 -10.68 -2.29
C GLY A 36 20.00 -9.24 -2.81
N GLN A 37 19.14 -8.32 -2.39
CA GLN A 37 19.23 -6.89 -2.71
C GLN A 37 20.24 -6.16 -1.81
N VAL A 38 20.45 -6.64 -0.58
CA VAL A 38 21.46 -6.11 0.35
C VAL A 38 22.87 -6.50 -0.12
N SER A 39 23.04 -7.70 -0.69
CA SER A 39 24.35 -8.23 -1.04
C SER A 39 24.88 -7.80 -2.41
N SER A 40 24.05 -7.24 -3.30
CA SER A 40 24.39 -7.10 -4.72
C SER A 40 25.13 -5.81 -5.10
N GLY A 41 25.31 -4.84 -4.20
CA GLY A 41 26.25 -3.70 -4.35
C GLY A 41 26.07 -2.78 -5.57
N ASN A 42 25.15 -3.11 -6.49
CA ASN A 42 24.96 -2.44 -7.77
C ASN A 42 23.92 -1.34 -7.62
N GLY A 43 24.38 -0.17 -7.19
CA GLY A 43 23.59 1.06 -7.11
C GLY A 43 23.29 1.47 -5.68
N VAL A 44 23.65 2.71 -5.35
CA VAL A 44 23.33 3.33 -4.06
C VAL A 44 21.85 3.66 -4.05
N VAL A 45 21.03 2.79 -3.47
CA VAL A 45 19.60 3.03 -3.26
C VAL A 45 19.34 3.11 -1.76
N ILE A 46 19.19 4.34 -1.25
CA ILE A 46 18.84 4.58 0.16
C ILE A 46 17.55 3.81 0.47
N GLY A 47 17.60 2.91 1.46
CA GLY A 47 16.49 2.05 1.87
C GLY A 47 16.36 0.70 1.13
N GLY A 48 16.87 0.61 -0.10
CA GLY A 48 16.80 -0.59 -0.95
C GLY A 48 15.37 -1.05 -1.31
N SER A 49 15.28 -2.16 -2.04
CA SER A 49 14.01 -2.80 -2.38
C SER A 49 13.65 -3.87 -1.35
N ILE A 50 12.42 -3.84 -0.84
CA ILE A 50 11.93 -4.76 0.19
C ILE A 50 10.80 -5.59 -0.40
N ALA A 51 10.91 -6.92 -0.27
CA ALA A 51 9.87 -7.83 -0.74
C ALA A 51 8.60 -7.69 0.13
N GLY A 52 7.60 -6.96 -0.36
CA GLY A 52 6.32 -6.78 0.33
C GLY A 52 5.36 -7.97 0.24
N THR A 53 5.67 -8.98 -0.58
CA THR A 53 4.77 -10.12 -0.86
C THR A 53 4.42 -10.96 0.38
N PRO A 54 5.35 -11.28 1.31
CA PRO A 54 4.98 -12.08 2.49
C PRO A 54 4.02 -11.32 3.41
N LEU A 55 4.20 -10.00 3.51
CA LEU A 55 3.36 -9.13 4.33
C LEU A 55 1.96 -8.96 3.73
N LEU A 56 1.85 -8.87 2.40
CA LEU A 56 0.58 -8.84 1.69
C LEU A 56 -0.19 -10.15 1.90
N LEU A 57 0.48 -11.30 1.73
CA LEU A 57 -0.11 -12.61 1.99
C LEU A 57 -0.55 -12.78 3.45
N ALA A 58 0.27 -12.32 4.39
CA ALA A 58 -0.07 -12.30 5.81
C ALA A 58 -1.35 -11.48 6.09
N GLY A 59 -1.47 -10.28 5.50
CA GLY A 59 -2.67 -9.46 5.59
C GLY A 59 -3.91 -10.13 5.00
N LEU A 60 -3.78 -10.77 3.82
CA LEU A 60 -4.87 -11.52 3.19
C LEU A 60 -5.33 -12.71 4.04
N LEU A 61 -4.40 -13.50 4.56
CA LEU A 61 -4.69 -14.66 5.42
C LEU A 61 -5.46 -14.25 6.68
N VAL A 62 -5.03 -13.15 7.31
CA VAL A 62 -5.68 -12.61 8.50
C VAL A 62 -7.06 -12.06 8.16
N GLY A 63 -7.21 -11.32 7.05
CA GLY A 63 -8.53 -10.89 6.59
C GLY A 63 -9.49 -12.05 6.31
N TYR A 64 -8.98 -13.13 5.73
CA TYR A 64 -9.75 -14.36 5.48
C TYR A 64 -10.17 -15.07 6.78
N HIS A 65 -9.30 -15.11 7.79
CA HIS A 65 -9.58 -15.76 9.07
C HIS A 65 -10.59 -14.96 9.91
N TYR A 66 -10.49 -13.63 9.90
CA TYR A 66 -11.34 -12.73 10.71
C TYR A 66 -12.55 -12.17 9.95
N TYR A 67 -12.96 -12.81 8.85
CA TYR A 67 -13.99 -12.26 7.96
C TYR A 67 -15.36 -12.02 8.64
N ASP A 68 -15.75 -12.89 9.58
CA ASP A 68 -17.02 -12.78 10.32
C ASP A 68 -17.06 -11.62 11.32
N ARG A 69 -15.92 -10.96 11.58
CA ARG A 69 -15.78 -9.91 12.62
C ARG A 69 -15.09 -8.67 12.04
N PRO A 70 -15.82 -7.73 11.41
CA PRO A 70 -15.23 -6.63 10.65
C PRO A 70 -14.37 -5.67 11.49
N THR A 71 -14.72 -5.44 12.75
CA THR A 71 -13.91 -4.65 13.69
C THR A 71 -12.63 -5.40 14.09
N ALA A 72 -12.70 -6.72 14.27
CA ALA A 72 -11.55 -7.55 14.57
C ALA A 72 -10.61 -7.69 13.37
N SER A 73 -11.13 -7.81 12.13
CA SER A 73 -10.32 -7.89 10.90
C SER A 73 -9.43 -6.66 10.70
N ARG A 74 -9.96 -5.44 10.90
CA ARG A 74 -9.16 -4.20 10.82
C ARG A 74 -8.05 -4.16 11.87
N ARG A 75 -8.38 -4.51 13.12
CA ARG A 75 -7.43 -4.52 14.23
C ARG A 75 -6.38 -5.63 14.04
N ALA A 76 -6.77 -6.78 13.54
CA ALA A 76 -5.89 -7.90 13.23
C ALA A 76 -4.91 -7.54 12.10
N GLY A 77 -5.40 -6.98 10.99
CA GLY A 77 -4.55 -6.49 9.90
C GLY A 77 -3.53 -5.43 10.34
N PHE A 78 -3.94 -4.53 11.25
CA PHE A 78 -3.03 -3.57 11.88
C PHE A 78 -1.90 -4.25 12.66
N TRP A 79 -2.23 -5.21 13.54
CA TRP A 79 -1.22 -5.93 14.34
C TRP A 79 -0.30 -6.80 13.48
N THR A 80 -0.84 -7.49 12.48
CA THR A 80 -0.05 -8.26 11.52
C THR A 80 0.95 -7.38 10.79
N GLY A 81 0.50 -6.23 10.29
CA GLY A 81 1.36 -5.27 9.60
C GLY A 81 2.40 -4.67 10.54
N LEU A 82 2.02 -4.33 11.77
CA LEU A 82 2.93 -3.74 12.76
C LEU A 82 4.05 -4.71 13.14
N VAL A 83 3.71 -5.98 13.38
CA VAL A 83 4.69 -7.01 13.73
C VAL A 83 5.57 -7.36 12.53
N GLY A 84 4.97 -7.54 11.35
CA GLY A 84 5.72 -7.84 10.12
C GLY A 84 6.64 -6.70 9.67
N SER A 85 6.30 -5.44 9.98
CA SER A 85 7.10 -4.25 9.64
C SER A 85 8.50 -4.24 10.28
N SER A 86 8.72 -5.05 11.32
CA SER A 86 10.05 -5.21 11.92
C SER A 86 11.09 -5.73 10.92
N ALA A 87 10.69 -6.61 9.99
CA ALA A 87 11.55 -7.07 8.90
C ALA A 87 11.94 -5.92 7.96
N THR A 88 10.95 -5.09 7.60
CA THR A 88 11.13 -3.90 6.75
C THR A 88 12.09 -2.91 7.41
N ALA A 89 11.88 -2.61 8.70
CA ALA A 89 12.76 -1.71 9.45
C ALA A 89 14.20 -2.24 9.51
N PHE A 90 14.38 -3.55 9.71
CA PHE A 90 15.69 -4.19 9.72
C PHE A 90 16.41 -4.07 8.37
N ILE A 91 15.76 -4.48 7.27
CA ILE A 91 16.35 -4.41 5.92
C ILE A 91 16.64 -2.97 5.51
N PHE A 92 15.71 -2.05 5.78
CA PHE A 92 15.90 -0.63 5.48
C PHE A 92 17.13 -0.06 6.20
N THR A 93 17.27 -0.39 7.49
CA THR A 93 18.42 0.05 8.30
C THR A 93 19.72 -0.54 7.78
N ALA A 94 19.73 -1.84 7.44
CA ALA A 94 20.90 -2.53 6.89
C ALA A 94 21.34 -1.91 5.54
N ASN A 95 20.41 -1.65 4.63
CA ASN A 95 20.70 -0.99 3.34
C ASN A 95 21.23 0.43 3.52
N THR A 96 20.64 1.19 4.44
CA THR A 96 21.08 2.56 4.73
C THR A 96 22.50 2.57 5.28
N LEU A 97 22.81 1.68 6.24
CA LEU A 97 24.15 1.53 6.80
C LEU A 97 25.18 1.13 5.74
N ALA A 98 24.85 0.19 4.87
CA ALA A 98 25.72 -0.23 3.76
C ALA A 98 26.00 0.93 2.78
N SER A 99 25.02 1.84 2.59
CA SER A 99 25.13 2.96 1.66
C SER A 99 26.00 4.11 2.20
N ILE A 100 26.05 4.33 3.52
CA ILE A 100 26.80 5.46 4.14
C ILE A 100 28.29 5.44 3.77
N GLY A 101 28.89 4.25 3.62
CA GLY A 101 30.30 4.11 3.24
C GLY A 101 30.61 4.44 1.78
N THR A 102 29.58 4.61 0.94
CA THR A 102 29.71 4.85 -0.51
C THR A 102 29.25 6.25 -0.94
N LEU A 103 28.55 6.96 -0.05
CA LEU A 103 28.01 8.30 -0.28
C LEU A 103 29.03 9.40 0.08
N SER A 104 28.88 10.57 -0.54
CA SER A 104 29.63 11.76 -0.11
C SER A 104 29.22 12.17 1.31
N LEU A 105 30.13 12.82 2.07
CA LEU A 105 29.89 13.22 3.46
C LEU A 105 28.56 13.98 3.64
N TRP A 106 28.25 14.89 2.70
CA TRP A 106 27.00 15.66 2.71
C TRP A 106 25.77 14.76 2.55
N LEU A 107 25.79 13.84 1.59
CA LEU A 107 24.69 12.90 1.36
C LEU A 107 24.52 11.92 2.52
N SER A 108 25.61 11.52 3.19
CA SER A 108 25.55 10.67 4.39
C SER A 108 24.87 11.36 5.56
N ILE A 109 25.16 12.66 5.80
CA ILE A 109 24.47 13.44 6.85
C ILE A 109 22.98 13.54 6.55
N VAL A 110 22.60 13.85 5.30
CA VAL A 110 21.19 13.93 4.88
C VAL A 110 20.50 12.57 5.02
N ALA A 111 21.15 11.48 4.59
CA ALA A 111 20.60 10.13 4.70
C ALA A 111 20.32 9.74 6.16
N VAL A 112 21.27 10.01 7.07
CA VAL A 112 21.11 9.75 8.51
C VAL A 112 19.98 10.61 9.11
N ALA A 113 19.86 11.88 8.69
CA ALA A 113 18.79 12.76 9.18
C ALA A 113 17.39 12.33 8.70
N VAL A 114 17.28 11.84 7.46
CA VAL A 114 16.01 11.42 6.85
C VAL A 114 15.60 10.00 7.28
N MET A 115 16.57 9.15 7.67
CA MET A 115 16.35 7.74 8.02
C MET A 115 15.20 7.51 9.03
N PRO A 116 15.09 8.24 10.17
CA PRO A 116 14.03 7.97 11.14
C PRO A 116 12.64 8.25 10.57
N VAL A 117 12.50 9.32 9.79
CA VAL A 117 11.25 9.70 9.13
C VAL A 117 10.88 8.64 8.10
N ALA A 118 11.84 8.22 7.28
CA ALA A 118 11.64 7.17 6.29
C ALA A 118 11.24 5.83 6.92
N LEU A 119 11.83 5.47 8.06
CA LEU A 119 11.52 4.24 8.79
C LEU A 119 10.10 4.25 9.35
N VAL A 120 9.71 5.32 10.06
CA VAL A 120 8.35 5.47 10.63
C VAL A 120 7.30 5.30 9.55
N LEU A 121 7.54 5.92 8.39
CA LEU A 121 6.59 5.91 7.31
C LEU A 121 6.63 4.61 6.49
N GLY A 122 7.79 3.98 6.31
CA GLY A 122 7.89 2.64 5.73
C GLY A 122 7.14 1.60 6.58
N VAL A 123 7.29 1.67 7.91
CA VAL A 123 6.49 0.90 8.86
C VAL A 123 5.00 1.22 8.69
N GLY A 124 4.62 2.51 8.72
CA GLY A 124 3.24 2.94 8.51
C GLY A 124 2.65 2.43 7.20
N PHE A 125 3.43 2.43 6.12
CA PHE A 125 3.02 1.92 4.81
C PHE A 125 2.77 0.41 4.85
N THR A 126 3.67 -0.38 5.45
CA THR A 126 3.45 -1.84 5.60
C THR A 126 2.20 -2.16 6.43
N VAL A 127 1.98 -1.40 7.51
CA VAL A 127 0.75 -1.51 8.31
C VAL A 127 -0.49 -1.22 7.46
N LEU A 128 -0.44 -0.15 6.67
CA LEU A 128 -1.54 0.26 5.79
C LEU A 128 -1.85 -0.81 4.73
N VAL A 129 -0.82 -1.36 4.08
CA VAL A 129 -0.97 -2.42 3.06
C VAL A 129 -1.56 -3.70 3.68
N SER A 130 -1.08 -4.11 4.86
CA SER A 130 -1.62 -5.27 5.58
C SER A 130 -3.08 -5.07 5.95
N MET A 131 -3.44 -3.88 6.46
CA MET A 131 -4.81 -3.54 6.81
C MET A 131 -5.72 -3.50 5.57
N ALA A 132 -5.28 -2.91 4.46
CA ALA A 132 -6.01 -2.87 3.21
C ALA A 132 -6.25 -4.29 2.65
N SER A 133 -5.22 -5.14 2.70
CA SER A 133 -5.30 -6.53 2.28
C SER A 133 -6.31 -7.32 3.13
N ALA A 134 -6.30 -7.12 4.44
CA ALA A 134 -7.24 -7.78 5.35
C ALA A 134 -8.70 -7.37 5.07
N VAL A 135 -8.93 -6.08 4.82
CA VAL A 135 -10.26 -5.55 4.46
C VAL A 135 -10.72 -6.10 3.10
N PHE A 136 -9.82 -6.16 2.12
CA PHE A 136 -10.11 -6.71 0.80
C PHE A 136 -10.50 -8.19 0.87
N ALA A 137 -9.73 -9.00 1.59
CA ALA A 137 -10.03 -10.43 1.76
C ALA A 137 -11.39 -10.66 2.45
N GLY A 138 -11.71 -9.87 3.48
CA GLY A 138 -13.02 -9.94 4.14
C GLY A 138 -14.17 -9.63 3.19
N TRP A 139 -14.01 -8.60 2.34
CA TRP A 139 -15.03 -8.22 1.36
C TRP A 139 -15.23 -9.26 0.26
N VAL A 140 -14.17 -9.85 -0.28
CA VAL A 140 -14.30 -10.91 -1.31
C VAL A 140 -15.14 -12.06 -0.77
N ARG A 141 -14.89 -12.45 0.48
CA ARG A 141 -15.61 -13.55 1.13
C ARG A 141 -17.07 -13.22 1.41
N THR A 142 -17.37 -12.02 1.93
CA THR A 142 -18.77 -11.63 2.15
C THR A 142 -19.55 -11.59 0.85
N ARG A 143 -18.93 -11.22 -0.28
CA ARG A 143 -19.59 -11.26 -1.60
C ARG A 143 -19.93 -12.68 -2.04
N VAL A 144 -19.00 -13.62 -1.93
CA VAL A 144 -19.24 -15.04 -2.28
C VAL A 144 -20.32 -15.65 -1.38
N ASP A 145 -20.35 -15.28 -0.10
CA ASP A 145 -21.37 -15.76 0.85
C ASP A 145 -22.73 -15.08 0.65
N SER A 146 -22.75 -13.82 0.19
CA SER A 146 -23.98 -13.07 -0.10
C SER A 146 -24.73 -13.59 -1.33
N GLU A 147 -24.05 -14.25 -2.28
CA GLU A 147 -24.72 -14.98 -3.37
C GLU A 147 -25.58 -16.15 -2.85
N HIS A 148 -25.42 -16.54 -1.58
CA HIS A 148 -26.16 -17.61 -0.93
C HIS A 148 -27.17 -17.13 0.13
N ARG A 149 -27.29 -15.82 0.40
CA ARG A 149 -28.23 -15.28 1.41
C ARG A 149 -29.19 -14.24 0.82
N VAL A 150 -30.48 -14.51 1.02
CA VAL A 150 -31.62 -13.61 0.74
C VAL A 150 -31.38 -12.24 1.44
N PRO A 151 -31.67 -11.10 0.79
CA PRO A 151 -31.22 -9.80 1.27
C PRO A 151 -32.07 -9.32 2.46
N GLU A 152 -31.43 -9.19 3.62
CA GLU A 152 -32.05 -8.59 4.80
C GLU A 152 -31.77 -7.08 4.84
N THR A 153 -32.86 -6.36 4.56
CA THR A 153 -33.30 -5.01 4.96
C THR A 153 -32.48 -3.76 4.63
N ALA A 154 -33.19 -2.82 4.03
CA ALA A 154 -32.76 -1.55 3.44
C ALA A 154 -32.28 -0.49 4.46
N ASP A 155 -32.29 -0.79 5.76
CA ASP A 155 -32.06 0.21 6.82
C ASP A 155 -30.58 0.42 7.16
N ALA A 156 -29.69 -0.50 6.76
CA ALA A 156 -28.24 -0.34 6.95
C ALA A 156 -27.59 0.61 5.92
N VAL A 157 -28.31 0.94 4.84
CA VAL A 157 -27.82 1.72 3.70
C VAL A 157 -27.91 3.24 3.96
N GLU A 158 -28.85 3.68 4.79
CA GLU A 158 -29.16 5.11 4.99
C GLU A 158 -28.18 5.88 5.88
N ARG A 159 -27.34 5.19 6.67
CA ARG A 159 -26.39 5.85 7.61
C ARG A 159 -24.99 6.12 7.05
N ARG A 160 -24.64 5.68 5.84
CA ARG A 160 -23.33 5.98 5.21
C ARG A 160 -23.39 7.29 4.42
N GLY A 161 -23.43 8.40 5.16
CA GLY A 161 -23.38 9.75 4.61
C GLY A 161 -22.19 9.98 3.66
N HIS A 162 -22.44 10.72 2.59
CA HIS A 162 -21.50 11.45 1.72
C HIS A 162 -20.02 11.09 1.92
N SER A 163 -19.61 10.00 1.30
CA SER A 163 -18.24 9.47 1.29
C SER A 163 -17.22 10.54 0.86
N ARG A 164 -16.43 11.05 1.82
CA ARG A 164 -15.34 12.04 1.61
C ARG A 164 -14.11 11.43 0.91
N TRP A 165 -14.13 10.15 0.55
CA TRP A 165 -13.03 9.45 -0.11
C TRP A 165 -12.62 10.09 -1.44
N TRP A 166 -13.54 10.77 -2.12
CA TRP A 166 -13.22 11.50 -3.35
C TRP A 166 -12.19 12.62 -3.15
N LEU A 167 -12.12 13.24 -1.97
CA LEU A 167 -11.14 14.28 -1.70
C LEU A 167 -9.72 13.70 -1.71
N VAL A 168 -9.55 12.49 -1.17
CA VAL A 168 -8.26 11.80 -1.21
C VAL A 168 -7.91 11.42 -2.65
N ILE A 169 -8.86 10.90 -3.41
CA ILE A 169 -8.66 10.51 -4.81
C ILE A 169 -8.31 11.75 -5.66
N ALA A 170 -8.96 12.89 -5.40
CA ALA A 170 -8.64 14.17 -6.06
C ALA A 170 -7.25 14.68 -5.69
N LEU A 171 -6.87 14.62 -4.41
CA LEU A 171 -5.52 14.97 -3.97
C LEU A 171 -4.47 14.10 -4.66
N TYR A 172 -4.71 12.79 -4.78
CA TYR A 172 -3.84 11.88 -5.52
C TYR A 172 -3.75 12.21 -7.00
N ALA A 173 -4.90 12.45 -7.65
CA ALA A 173 -4.96 12.80 -9.06
C ALA A 173 -4.16 14.08 -9.39
N LEU A 174 -4.09 15.03 -8.45
CA LEU A 174 -3.30 16.25 -8.58
C LEU A 174 -1.81 16.05 -8.24
N ALA A 175 -1.50 15.30 -7.18
CA ALA A 175 -0.13 15.11 -6.73
C ALA A 175 0.69 14.21 -7.67
N THR A 176 0.07 13.18 -8.25
CA THR A 176 0.76 12.17 -9.07
C THR A 176 1.52 12.74 -10.27
N PRO A 177 0.93 13.56 -11.17
CA PRO A 177 1.64 14.07 -12.33
C PRO A 177 2.82 14.95 -11.95
N LEU A 178 2.70 15.73 -10.86
CA LEU A 178 3.79 16.57 -10.35
C LEU A 178 4.97 15.71 -9.88
N VAL A 179 4.71 14.70 -9.05
CA VAL A 179 5.75 13.82 -8.52
C VAL A 179 6.39 12.98 -9.61
N LEU A 180 5.60 12.42 -10.54
CA LEU A 180 6.12 11.63 -11.66
C LEU A 180 6.93 12.49 -12.63
N TYR A 181 6.56 13.76 -12.85
CA TYR A 181 7.36 14.69 -13.65
C TYR A 181 8.76 14.87 -13.06
N TYR A 182 8.87 15.10 -11.75
CA TYR A 182 10.17 15.19 -11.09
C TYR A 182 10.93 13.86 -11.08
N ALA A 183 10.24 12.74 -10.90
CA ALA A 183 10.88 11.42 -10.83
C ALA A 183 11.40 10.91 -12.20
N LEU A 184 10.72 11.24 -13.30
CA LEU A 184 11.02 10.69 -14.63
C LEU A 184 11.64 11.72 -15.59
N GLY A 185 11.31 13.00 -15.42
CA GLY A 185 11.64 14.05 -16.39
C GLY A 185 12.84 14.91 -16.02
N VAL A 186 13.16 15.04 -14.73
CA VAL A 186 14.23 15.93 -14.25
C VAL A 186 15.43 15.07 -13.85
N ARG A 187 16.59 15.30 -14.49
CA ARG A 187 17.87 14.85 -13.93
C ARG A 187 18.21 15.84 -12.83
N PRO A 188 18.20 15.43 -11.55
CA PRO A 188 18.42 16.38 -10.47
C PRO A 188 19.88 16.84 -10.49
N ASP A 189 20.09 18.10 -10.81
CA ASP A 189 21.41 18.73 -10.85
C ASP A 189 21.77 19.31 -9.47
N SER A 190 20.77 19.44 -8.58
CA SER A 190 20.93 19.96 -7.22
C SER A 190 20.39 19.01 -6.15
N GLY A 191 20.99 19.05 -4.95
CA GLY A 191 20.54 18.26 -3.81
C GLY A 191 19.13 18.60 -3.33
N LEU A 192 18.63 19.80 -3.63
CA LEU A 192 17.26 20.23 -3.32
C LEU A 192 16.24 19.51 -4.19
N GLU A 193 16.52 19.35 -5.49
CA GLU A 193 15.65 18.60 -6.41
C GLU A 193 15.57 17.12 -6.04
N VAL A 194 16.70 16.52 -5.66
CA VAL A 194 16.71 15.15 -5.09
C VAL A 194 15.81 15.08 -3.85
N GLY A 195 15.94 16.05 -2.93
CA GLY A 195 15.12 16.11 -1.73
C GLY A 195 13.62 16.22 -2.02
N LEU A 196 13.23 17.08 -2.97
CA LEU A 196 11.83 17.24 -3.39
C LEU A 196 11.28 16.00 -4.09
N MET A 197 12.06 15.36 -4.96
CA MET A 197 11.67 14.11 -5.62
C MET A 197 11.44 13.00 -4.59
N VAL A 198 12.40 12.84 -3.67
CA VAL A 198 12.30 11.85 -2.59
C VAL A 198 11.05 12.14 -1.75
N ALA A 199 10.88 13.38 -1.27
CA ALA A 199 9.70 13.77 -0.48
C ALA A 199 8.39 13.58 -1.25
N GLY A 200 8.37 13.87 -2.55
CA GLY A 200 7.22 13.68 -3.42
C GLY A 200 6.81 12.22 -3.52
N LEU A 201 7.76 11.33 -3.84
CA LEU A 201 7.54 9.88 -3.85
C LEU A 201 7.09 9.39 -2.47
N PHE A 202 7.68 9.98 -1.43
CA PHE A 202 7.37 9.71 -0.04
C PHE A 202 5.89 9.94 0.30
N VAL A 203 5.29 11.01 -0.22
CA VAL A 203 3.86 11.31 -0.05
C VAL A 203 3.00 10.50 -1.03
N LEU A 204 3.48 10.30 -2.26
CA LEU A 204 2.71 9.66 -3.33
C LEU A 204 2.38 8.20 -3.01
N VAL A 205 3.35 7.46 -2.46
CA VAL A 205 3.22 6.04 -2.13
C VAL A 205 2.06 5.76 -1.16
N PRO A 206 2.00 6.33 0.06
CA PRO A 206 0.87 6.11 0.95
C PRO A 206 -0.44 6.65 0.37
N LEU A 207 -0.39 7.80 -0.32
CA LEU A 207 -1.57 8.39 -0.95
C LEU A 207 -2.18 7.47 -2.03
N SER A 208 -1.34 6.72 -2.76
CA SER A 208 -1.79 5.72 -3.73
C SER A 208 -2.59 4.59 -3.08
N VAL A 209 -2.14 4.08 -1.93
CA VAL A 209 -2.83 3.01 -1.19
C VAL A 209 -4.16 3.52 -0.64
N VAL A 210 -4.17 4.70 -0.03
CA VAL A 210 -5.41 5.30 0.50
C VAL A 210 -6.40 5.58 -0.64
N SER A 211 -5.92 6.01 -1.81
CA SER A 211 -6.77 6.24 -2.99
C SER A 211 -7.34 4.95 -3.56
N LEU A 212 -6.53 3.89 -3.63
CA LEU A 212 -6.98 2.56 -4.07
C LEU A 212 -8.03 1.99 -3.11
N VAL A 213 -7.85 2.16 -1.79
CA VAL A 213 -8.86 1.82 -0.77
C VAL A 213 -10.12 2.67 -0.92
N GLY A 214 -9.98 3.98 -1.16
CA GLY A 214 -11.10 4.89 -1.40
C GLY A 214 -11.92 4.49 -2.63
N LEU A 215 -11.24 4.19 -3.74
CA LEU A 215 -11.86 3.67 -4.96
C LEU A 215 -12.56 2.34 -4.70
N PHE A 216 -11.94 1.44 -3.95
CA PHE A 216 -12.54 0.17 -3.56
C PHE A 216 -13.82 0.34 -2.74
N ILE A 217 -13.78 1.16 -1.68
CA ILE A 217 -14.95 1.42 -0.84
C ILE A 217 -16.09 2.04 -1.65
N ASP A 218 -15.78 3.00 -2.52
CA ASP A 218 -16.80 3.70 -3.31
C ASP A 218 -17.36 2.84 -4.45
N ALA A 219 -16.52 2.00 -5.08
CA ALA A 219 -16.95 1.05 -6.12
C ALA A 219 -17.79 -0.10 -5.55
N THR A 220 -17.63 -0.42 -4.27
CA THR A 220 -18.36 -1.51 -3.60
C THR A 220 -19.60 -1.05 -2.83
N ALA A 221 -19.82 0.26 -2.73
CA ALA A 221 -20.97 0.83 -2.05
C ALA A 221 -22.29 0.45 -2.77
N PRO A 222 -23.34 0.01 -2.05
CA PRO A 222 -24.65 -0.28 -2.64
C PRO A 222 -25.25 1.00 -3.24
N ARG A 223 -25.67 0.97 -4.51
CA ARG A 223 -26.33 2.10 -5.18
C ARG A 223 -27.75 1.70 -5.57
N LYS A 224 -28.71 2.59 -5.32
CA LYS A 224 -30.10 2.41 -5.80
C LYS A 224 -30.07 2.48 -7.33
N HIS A 225 -30.64 1.46 -7.99
CA HIS A 225 -30.72 1.32 -9.45
C HIS A 225 -31.25 2.61 -10.11
N ALA A 226 -30.39 3.35 -10.82
CA ALA A 226 -30.74 4.35 -11.85
C ALA A 226 -29.52 5.12 -12.44
N THR A 227 -28.29 4.59 -12.36
CA THR A 227 -27.14 5.21 -13.04
C THR A 227 -26.39 4.16 -13.86
N ASP A 228 -26.22 4.42 -15.16
CA ASP A 228 -25.45 3.57 -16.10
C ASP A 228 -23.96 3.47 -15.73
N TRP A 229 -23.53 4.25 -14.73
CA TRP A 229 -22.18 4.21 -14.18
C TRP A 229 -22.02 3.06 -13.17
N PHE A 230 -21.60 1.89 -13.68
CA PHE A 230 -21.08 0.79 -12.87
C PHE A 230 -19.55 0.87 -12.75
N PRO A 231 -18.99 1.35 -11.63
CA PRO A 231 -17.58 1.17 -11.37
C PRO A 231 -17.30 -0.30 -11.10
N SER A 232 -16.87 -1.05 -12.12
CA SER A 232 -16.44 -2.43 -11.92
C SER A 232 -15.19 -2.43 -11.03
N VAL A 233 -15.29 -3.04 -9.85
CA VAL A 233 -14.22 -3.13 -8.85
C VAL A 233 -12.94 -3.70 -9.48
N TRP A 234 -13.11 -4.67 -10.38
CA TRP A 234 -12.03 -5.28 -11.15
C TRP A 234 -11.28 -4.27 -12.04
N LEU A 235 -11.96 -3.31 -12.64
CA LEU A 235 -11.33 -2.31 -13.48
C LEU A 235 -10.61 -1.25 -12.63
N TYR A 236 -11.26 -0.72 -11.60
CA TYR A 236 -10.70 0.38 -10.80
C TYR A 236 -9.60 -0.05 -9.83
N VAL A 237 -9.69 -1.26 -9.27
CA VAL A 237 -8.75 -1.77 -8.27
C VAL A 237 -7.82 -2.81 -8.86
N GLY A 238 -8.36 -3.72 -9.68
CA GLY A 238 -7.57 -4.73 -10.37
C GLY A 238 -6.74 -4.17 -11.53
N GLY A 239 -7.21 -3.12 -12.21
CA GLY A 239 -6.52 -2.50 -13.34
C GLY A 239 -5.09 -2.04 -13.03
N PRO A 240 -4.86 -1.19 -12.02
CA PRO A 240 -3.52 -0.72 -11.66
C PRO A 240 -2.58 -1.87 -11.27
N ILE A 241 -3.09 -2.82 -10.48
CA ILE A 241 -2.32 -3.98 -10.02
C ILE A 241 -1.95 -4.89 -11.20
N GLY A 242 -2.91 -5.18 -12.08
CA GLY A 242 -2.71 -6.00 -13.26
C GLY A 242 -1.70 -5.38 -14.23
N ILE A 243 -1.79 -4.07 -14.47
CA ILE A 243 -0.80 -3.35 -15.30
C ILE A 243 0.60 -3.46 -14.69
N ALA A 244 0.73 -3.25 -13.37
CA ALA A 244 2.02 -3.37 -12.69
C ALA A 244 2.64 -4.77 -12.83
N VAL A 245 1.83 -5.82 -12.64
CA VAL A 245 2.26 -7.22 -12.79
C VAL A 245 2.69 -7.52 -14.23
N VAL A 246 1.92 -7.08 -15.23
CA VAL A 246 2.25 -7.28 -16.65
C VAL A 246 3.56 -6.59 -17.00
N VAL A 247 3.76 -5.34 -16.55
CA VAL A 247 4.99 -4.58 -16.79
C VAL A 247 6.19 -5.24 -16.10
N TYR A 248 6.02 -5.72 -14.87
CA TYR A 248 7.06 -6.47 -14.16
C TYR A 248 7.49 -7.73 -14.93
N LEU A 249 6.54 -8.57 -15.35
CA LEU A 249 6.81 -9.79 -16.11
C LEU A 249 7.45 -9.49 -17.47
N LEU A 250 7.00 -8.45 -18.16
CA LEU A 250 7.63 -7.98 -19.39
C LEU A 250 9.07 -7.53 -19.16
N GLY A 251 9.34 -6.84 -18.05
CA GLY A 251 10.69 -6.43 -17.66
C GLY A 251 11.62 -7.61 -17.45
N ILE A 252 11.14 -8.68 -16.81
CA ILE A 252 11.89 -9.94 -16.65
C ILE A 252 12.19 -10.57 -18.01
N VAL A 253 11.17 -10.75 -18.86
CA VAL A 253 11.33 -11.40 -20.18
C VAL A 253 12.27 -10.60 -21.08
N ARG A 254 12.27 -9.27 -20.96
CA ARG A 254 13.15 -8.38 -21.72
C ARG A 254 14.54 -8.19 -21.11
N GLY A 255 14.85 -8.82 -19.98
CA GLY A 255 16.15 -8.71 -19.33
C GLY A 255 16.48 -7.29 -18.87
N VAL A 256 15.47 -6.49 -18.53
CA VAL A 256 15.66 -5.13 -18.01
C VAL A 256 16.37 -5.22 -16.66
N SER A 257 17.37 -4.38 -16.41
CA SER A 257 18.21 -4.45 -15.21
C SER A 257 17.43 -4.27 -13.90
N TYR A 258 16.31 -3.52 -13.93
CA TYR A 258 15.52 -3.25 -12.73
C TYR A 258 14.00 -3.24 -12.99
N PRO A 259 13.37 -4.41 -13.23
CA PRO A 259 11.94 -4.53 -13.50
C PRO A 259 10.97 -3.95 -12.43
N PRO A 260 11.27 -4.00 -11.11
CA PRO A 260 10.38 -3.46 -10.07
C PRO A 260 10.09 -1.96 -10.20
N GLU A 261 11.04 -1.17 -10.68
CA GLU A 261 10.89 0.27 -10.81
C GLU A 261 9.87 0.62 -11.89
N TYR A 262 9.99 0.04 -13.08
CA TYR A 262 9.03 0.22 -14.17
C TYR A 262 7.62 -0.23 -13.78
N ALA A 263 7.52 -1.35 -13.05
CA ALA A 263 6.25 -1.84 -12.53
C ALA A 263 5.61 -0.82 -11.57
N SER A 264 6.40 -0.22 -10.68
CA SER A 264 5.93 0.78 -9.71
C SER A 264 5.43 2.06 -10.39
N TYR A 265 6.17 2.58 -11.38
CA TYR A 265 5.70 3.75 -12.13
C TYR A 265 4.45 3.46 -12.96
N SER A 266 4.36 2.26 -13.57
CA SER A 266 3.18 1.86 -14.31
C SER A 266 1.94 1.73 -13.41
N PHE A 267 2.11 1.24 -12.17
CA PHE A 267 1.07 1.23 -11.16
C PHE A 267 0.56 2.65 -10.86
N PHE A 268 1.46 3.60 -10.58
CA PHE A 268 1.06 4.98 -10.30
C PHE A 268 0.37 5.64 -11.49
N GLY A 269 0.89 5.45 -12.71
CA GLY A 269 0.27 5.99 -13.92
C GLY A 269 -1.13 5.41 -14.18
N ALA A 270 -1.29 4.09 -14.01
CA ALA A 270 -2.58 3.43 -14.18
C ALA A 270 -3.60 3.85 -13.12
N LEU A 271 -3.18 3.90 -11.85
CA LEU A 271 -4.04 4.36 -10.76
C LEU A 271 -4.43 5.83 -10.94
N TRP A 272 -3.52 6.67 -11.43
CA TRP A 272 -3.80 8.07 -11.75
C TRP A 272 -4.86 8.19 -12.84
N LEU A 273 -4.70 7.48 -13.97
CA LEU A 273 -5.69 7.47 -15.06
C LEU A 273 -7.07 7.06 -14.55
N LEU A 274 -7.14 5.97 -13.77
CA LEU A 274 -8.40 5.49 -13.20
C LEU A 274 -8.99 6.45 -12.17
N SER A 275 -8.16 7.13 -11.37
CA SER A 275 -8.58 8.17 -10.45
C SER A 275 -9.19 9.37 -11.18
N VAL A 276 -8.58 9.81 -12.28
CA VAL A 276 -9.12 10.89 -13.13
C VAL A 276 -10.45 10.47 -13.75
N VAL A 277 -10.52 9.28 -14.36
CA VAL A 277 -11.77 8.74 -14.94
C VAL A 277 -12.86 8.62 -13.89
N TYR A 278 -12.53 8.16 -12.68
CA TYR A 278 -13.44 8.10 -11.55
C TYR A 278 -13.98 9.49 -11.19
N LEU A 279 -13.12 10.49 -11.04
CA LEU A 279 -13.53 11.85 -10.68
C LEU A 279 -14.40 12.49 -11.76
N VAL A 280 -14.07 12.31 -13.04
CA VAL A 280 -14.87 12.81 -14.18
C VAL A 280 -16.25 12.13 -14.22
N ASN A 281 -16.31 10.81 -14.02
CA ASN A 281 -17.60 10.12 -13.99
C ASN A 281 -18.42 10.53 -12.76
N ARG A 282 -17.77 10.71 -11.61
CA ARG A 282 -18.42 11.18 -10.39
C ARG A 282 -19.01 12.58 -10.57
N THR A 283 -18.29 13.53 -11.16
CA THR A 283 -18.85 14.88 -11.41
C THR A 283 -19.99 14.85 -12.41
N ARG A 284 -19.96 13.98 -13.42
CA ARG A 284 -21.04 13.85 -14.42
C ARG A 284 -22.33 13.22 -13.88
N HIS A 285 -22.23 12.28 -12.95
CA HIS A 285 -23.38 11.48 -12.49
C HIS A 285 -23.85 11.81 -11.08
N LEU A 286 -22.97 12.37 -10.23
CA LEU A 286 -23.26 12.75 -8.84
C LEU A 286 -23.10 14.26 -8.60
N GLY A 287 -22.69 15.01 -9.63
CA GLY A 287 -22.49 16.46 -9.59
C GLY A 287 -23.66 17.21 -10.22
N GLY A 288 -24.72 17.33 -9.44
CA GLY A 288 -25.68 18.43 -9.35
C GLY A 288 -25.98 18.62 -7.88
#